data_AF-A0A6N9SW57-F1
#
_entry.id   AF-A0A6N9SW57-F1
#
_cell.length_a   1.000
_cell.length_b   1.000
_cell.length_c   1.000
_cell.angle_alpha   90.00
_cell.angle_beta   90.00
_cell.angle_gamma   90.00
#
_symmetry.space_group_name_H-M   'P 1'
#
loop_
_entity.id
_entity.type
_entity.pdbx_description
1 polymer ?
#
loop_
_entity_poly.entity_id
_entity_poly.type
_entity_poly.pdbx_seq_one_letter_code
_entity_poly.pdbx_strand_id
1 'polypeptide(L)'
;MSAILGTVLTLLLVGELTWLDRSERQYMMEQAERSTDQSALALEASLKSIMLAGEGPIAHDWLKRVRQTTDFTDVRIYRRDGTEAFVDNATIDHVDDWLGKKRFAHHDREIKPETLPPSLRKSFIVAAGGTETRVIEDGRLTLLFPIRIEYA
;
A
#
# COMPACT_ATOMS: atom_id res chain seq x y z
N MET A 1 -30.76 50.19 13.19
CA MET A 1 -29.46 50.12 12.48
C MET A 1 -28.56 49.02 13.05
N SER A 2 -28.43 48.91 14.37
CA SER A 2 -27.61 47.91 15.07
C SER A 2 -27.99 46.44 14.79
N ALA A 3 -29.28 46.13 14.69
CA ALA A 3 -29.75 44.76 14.44
C ALA A 3 -29.38 44.24 13.04
N ILE A 4 -29.44 45.11 12.02
CA ILE A 4 -29.11 44.74 10.63
C ILE A 4 -27.61 44.43 10.51
N LEU A 5 -26.77 45.21 11.19
CA LEU A 5 -25.32 45.00 11.21
C LEU A 5 -24.97 43.64 11.82
N GLY A 6 -25.62 43.27 12.94
CA GLY A 6 -25.41 41.97 13.58
C GLY A 6 -25.80 40.80 12.68
N THR A 7 -26.94 40.88 12.01
CA THR A 7 -27.41 39.82 11.11
C THR A 7 -26.47 39.62 9.92
N VAL A 8 -25.99 40.72 9.32
CA VAL A 8 -25.03 40.67 8.22
C VAL A 8 -23.70 40.06 8.67
N LEU A 9 -23.20 40.46 9.85
CA LEU A 9 -21.95 39.91 10.39
C LEU A 9 -22.06 38.41 10.67
N THR A 10 -23.22 37.97 11.18
CA THR A 10 -23.47 36.55 11.47
C THR A 10 -23.55 35.73 10.17
N LEU A 11 -24.19 36.26 9.13
CA LEU A 11 -24.25 35.60 7.82
C LEU A 11 -22.88 35.50 7.15
N LEU A 12 -22.05 36.54 7.27
CA LEU A 12 -20.68 36.50 6.77
C LEU A 12 -19.84 35.45 7.50
N LEU A 13 -19.91 35.40 8.84
CA LEU A 13 -19.20 34.39 9.63
C LEU A 13 -19.63 32.96 9.29
N VAL A 14 -20.93 32.71 9.14
CA VAL A 14 -21.44 31.38 8.75
C VAL A 14 -21.02 31.03 7.33
N GLY A 15 -21.04 31.99 6.40
CA GLY A 15 -20.55 31.79 5.04
C GLY A 15 -19.07 31.44 4.99
N GLU A 16 -18.25 32.14 5.79
CA GLU A 16 -16.80 31.93 5.85
C GLU A 16 -16.45 30.59 6.50
N LEU A 17 -17.12 30.21 7.60
CA LEU A 17 -16.92 28.91 8.25
C LEU A 17 -17.31 27.72 7.35
N THR A 18 -18.41 27.84 6.61
CA THR A 18 -18.85 26.78 5.70
C THR A 18 -17.97 26.67 4.44
N TRP A 19 -17.38 27.77 4.00
CA TRP A 19 -16.42 27.75 2.90
C TRP A 19 -15.06 27.18 3.35
N LEU A 20 -14.60 27.55 4.55
CA LEU A 20 -13.35 27.05 5.12
C LEU A 20 -13.41 25.54 5.35
N ASP A 21 -14.49 25.01 5.94
CA ASP A 21 -14.65 23.56 6.14
C ASP A 21 -14.63 22.79 4.81
N ARG A 22 -15.18 23.37 3.73
CA ARG A 22 -15.08 22.77 2.39
C ARG A 22 -13.65 22.79 1.83
N SER A 23 -12.96 23.91 2.01
CA SER A 23 -11.61 24.09 1.47
C SER A 23 -10.58 23.24 2.21
N GLU A 24 -10.66 23.18 3.54
CA GLU A 24 -9.76 22.39 4.38
C GLU A 24 -9.87 20.90 4.06
N ARG A 25 -11.08 20.38 3.84
CA ARG A 25 -11.28 18.96 3.47
C ARG A 25 -10.56 18.59 2.19
N GLN A 26 -10.55 19.47 1.18
CA GLN A 26 -9.85 19.19 -0.08
C GLN A 26 -8.33 19.17 0.12
N TYR A 27 -7.78 20.15 0.86
CA TYR A 27 -6.35 20.19 1.16
C TYR A 27 -5.89 19.02 2.03
N MET A 28 -6.69 18.63 3.03
CA MET A 28 -6.40 17.48 3.89
C MET A 28 -6.41 16.16 3.11
N MET A 29 -7.35 15.96 2.18
CA MET A 29 -7.37 14.78 1.31
C MET A 29 -6.15 14.73 0.40
N GLU A 30 -5.82 15.83 -0.27
CA GLU A 30 -4.66 15.89 -1.16
C GLU A 30 -3.34 15.67 -0.40
N GLN A 31 -3.24 16.20 0.82
CA GLN A 31 -2.07 15.98 1.67
C GLN A 31 -1.97 14.53 2.17
N ALA A 32 -3.10 13.90 2.53
CA ALA A 32 -3.15 12.49 2.91
C ALA A 32 -2.75 11.58 1.74
N GLU A 33 -3.21 11.88 0.52
CA GLU A 33 -2.82 11.15 -0.69
C GLU A 33 -1.32 11.26 -0.96
N ARG A 34 -0.76 12.48 -0.95
CA ARG A 34 0.68 12.70 -1.15
C ARG A 34 1.53 12.01 -0.09
N SER A 35 1.08 12.03 1.16
CA SER A 35 1.77 11.31 2.24
C SER A 35 1.75 9.80 2.03
N THR A 36 0.61 9.25 1.57
CA THR A 36 0.47 7.82 1.27
C THR A 36 1.40 7.39 0.14
N ASP A 37 1.48 8.20 -0.92
CA ASP A 37 2.39 7.96 -2.05
C ASP A 37 3.85 7.93 -1.60
N GLN A 38 4.29 8.92 -0.81
CA GLN A 38 5.67 8.98 -0.32
C GLN A 38 6.01 7.81 0.60
N SER A 39 5.10 7.45 1.51
CA SER A 39 5.32 6.31 2.38
C SER A 39 5.36 4.99 1.61
N ALA A 40 4.52 4.83 0.57
CA ALA A 40 4.55 3.63 -0.26
C ALA A 40 5.84 3.50 -1.09
N LEU A 41 6.37 4.60 -1.63
CA LEU A 41 7.68 4.63 -2.29
C LEU A 41 8.82 4.25 -1.33
N ALA A 42 8.77 4.75 -0.09
CA ALA A 42 9.75 4.39 0.93
C ALA A 42 9.67 2.89 1.30
N LEU A 43 8.46 2.34 1.39
CA LEU A 43 8.25 0.91 1.61
C LEU A 43 8.83 0.08 0.45
N GLU A 44 8.54 0.45 -0.79
CA GLU A 44 9.06 -0.22 -1.98
C GLU A 44 10.60 -0.21 -1.98
N ALA A 45 11.23 0.94 -1.76
CA ALA A 45 12.68 1.06 -1.69
C ALA A 45 13.30 0.21 -0.57
N SER A 46 12.65 0.19 0.61
CA SER A 46 13.13 -0.63 1.73
C SER A 46 13.00 -2.14 1.46
N LEU A 47 11.90 -2.57 0.84
CA LEU A 47 11.71 -3.96 0.43
C LEU A 47 12.76 -4.36 -0.62
N LYS A 48 13.00 -3.51 -1.63
CA LYS A 48 14.04 -3.73 -2.64
C LYS A 48 15.41 -3.94 -2.00
N SER A 49 15.80 -3.08 -1.06
CA SER A 49 17.07 -3.20 -0.35
C SER A 49 17.20 -4.54 0.39
N ILE A 50 16.13 -5.02 1.04
CA ILE A 50 16.11 -6.32 1.70
C ILE A 50 16.22 -7.47 0.68
N MET A 51 15.51 -7.38 -0.44
CA MET A 51 15.53 -8.40 -1.48
C MET A 51 16.91 -8.49 -2.15
N LEU A 52 17.58 -7.36 -2.39
CA LEU A 52 18.94 -7.31 -2.93
C LEU A 52 19.99 -7.88 -1.97
N ALA A 53 19.77 -7.76 -0.66
CA ALA A 53 20.63 -8.40 0.34
C ALA A 53 20.49 -9.93 0.34
N GLY A 54 19.44 -10.49 -0.31
CA GLY A 54 19.22 -11.93 -0.39
C GLY A 54 18.74 -12.57 0.92
N GLU A 55 18.22 -11.76 1.85
CA GLU A 55 17.79 -12.18 3.18
C GLU A 55 16.26 -12.35 3.22
N GLY A 56 15.78 -13.49 2.69
CA GLY A 56 14.35 -13.83 2.62
C GLY A 56 13.56 -13.71 3.95
N PRO A 57 14.07 -14.20 5.09
CA PRO A 57 13.40 -14.09 6.39
C PRO A 57 13.21 -12.64 6.83
N ILE A 58 14.16 -11.76 6.48
CA ILE A 58 14.08 -10.34 6.81
C ILE A 58 12.92 -9.68 6.05
N ALA A 59 12.64 -10.09 4.81
CA ALA A 59 11.51 -9.58 4.03
C ALA A 59 10.17 -9.95 4.67
N HIS A 60 10.04 -11.18 5.17
CA HIS A 60 8.84 -11.63 5.89
C HIS A 60 8.62 -10.84 7.18
N ASP A 61 9.65 -10.71 8.01
CA ASP A 61 9.57 -9.96 9.26
C ASP A 61 9.32 -8.47 9.02
N TRP A 62 9.90 -7.91 7.96
CA TRP A 62 9.63 -6.54 7.53
C TRP A 62 8.17 -6.37 7.13
N LEU A 63 7.61 -7.25 6.30
CA LEU A 63 6.21 -7.18 5.88
C LEU A 63 5.26 -7.28 7.07
N LYS A 64 5.57 -8.16 8.03
CA LYS A 64 4.83 -8.27 9.29
C LYS A 64 4.84 -6.98 10.10
N ARG A 65 6.00 -6.30 10.21
CA ARG A 65 6.10 -5.00 10.91
C ARG A 65 5.34 -3.90 10.19
N VAL A 66 5.42 -3.84 8.86
CA VAL A 66 4.71 -2.85 8.06
C VAL A 66 3.19 -3.00 8.17
N ARG A 67 2.68 -4.25 8.20
CA ARG A 67 1.24 -4.51 8.43
C ARG A 67 0.74 -4.07 9.81
N GLN A 68 1.64 -3.85 10.77
CA GLN A 68 1.30 -3.44 12.13
C GLN A 68 1.31 -1.90 12.30
N THR A 69 1.72 -1.14 11.30
CA THR A 69 1.69 0.34 11.36
C THR A 69 0.28 0.85 11.07
N THR A 70 -0.08 1.98 11.68
CA THR A 70 -1.41 2.59 11.55
C THR A 70 -1.66 3.29 10.22
N ASP A 71 -0.61 3.52 9.43
CA ASP A 71 -0.65 4.37 8.23
C ASP A 71 -1.25 3.65 7.01
N PHE A 72 -1.36 2.32 7.06
CA PHE A 72 -1.88 1.50 5.98
C PHE A 72 -2.94 0.54 6.48
N THR A 73 -4.02 0.39 5.71
CA THR A 73 -5.03 -0.62 6.06
C THR A 73 -4.55 -2.04 5.75
N ASP A 74 -3.76 -2.21 4.69
CA ASP A 74 -3.20 -3.51 4.30
C ASP A 74 -1.98 -3.33 3.38
N VAL A 75 -1.01 -4.24 3.48
CA VAL A 75 0.20 -4.26 2.63
C VAL A 75 0.53 -5.71 2.28
N ARG A 76 0.55 -6.03 0.98
CA ARG A 76 0.75 -7.41 0.50
C ARG A 76 1.64 -7.46 -0.72
N ILE A 77 2.28 -8.62 -0.88
CA ILE A 77 3.08 -8.93 -2.06
C ILE A 77 2.37 -10.08 -2.77
N TYR A 78 2.09 -9.89 -4.05
CA TYR A 78 1.45 -10.90 -4.88
C TYR A 78 2.42 -11.37 -5.96
N ARG A 79 2.39 -12.67 -6.25
CA ARG A 79 3.02 -13.24 -7.43
C ARG A 79 2.23 -12.85 -8.68
N ARG A 80 2.81 -13.06 -9.87
CA ARG A 80 2.18 -12.73 -11.15
C ARG A 80 0.84 -13.43 -11.41
N ASP A 81 0.60 -14.56 -10.77
CA ASP A 81 -0.67 -15.30 -10.82
C ASP A 81 -1.76 -14.72 -9.89
N GLY A 82 -1.42 -13.73 -9.07
CA GLY A 82 -2.31 -13.10 -8.10
C GLY A 82 -2.36 -13.81 -6.74
N THR A 83 -1.50 -14.80 -6.51
CA THR A 83 -1.40 -15.51 -5.21
C THR A 83 -0.41 -14.78 -4.30
N GLU A 84 -0.77 -14.56 -3.04
CA GLU A 84 0.10 -13.90 -2.06
C GLU A 84 1.44 -14.64 -1.89
N ALA A 85 2.54 -13.88 -1.94
CA ALA A 85 3.90 -14.39 -1.82
C ALA A 85 4.39 -14.34 -0.35
N PHE A 86 5.39 -15.16 -0.02
CA PHE A 86 6.10 -15.14 1.28
C PHE A 86 5.26 -15.48 2.51
N VAL A 87 4.14 -16.18 2.30
CA VAL A 87 3.25 -16.65 3.38
C VAL A 87 3.18 -18.17 3.48
N ASP A 88 3.46 -18.89 2.39
CA ASP A 88 3.35 -20.34 2.31
C ASP A 88 4.72 -21.04 2.20
N ASN A 89 4.74 -22.33 2.51
CA ASN A 89 5.91 -23.18 2.31
C ASN A 89 6.22 -23.39 0.81
N ALA A 90 5.23 -23.24 -0.07
CA ALA A 90 5.44 -23.32 -1.51
C ALA A 90 6.38 -22.21 -2.03
N THR A 91 6.33 -21.00 -1.46
CA THR A 91 7.32 -19.94 -1.77
C THR A 91 8.71 -20.38 -1.35
N ILE A 92 8.84 -20.90 -0.13
CA ILE A 92 10.12 -21.34 0.43
C ILE A 92 10.74 -22.42 -0.46
N ASP A 93 9.94 -23.42 -0.84
CA ASP A 93 10.41 -24.50 -1.71
C ASP A 93 10.84 -23.98 -3.09
N HIS A 94 10.05 -23.11 -3.73
CA HIS A 94 10.42 -22.51 -5.00
C HIS A 94 11.74 -21.73 -4.93
N VAL A 95 11.97 -20.98 -3.84
CA VAL A 95 13.19 -20.20 -3.69
C VAL A 95 14.39 -21.10 -3.38
N ASP A 96 14.23 -22.09 -2.50
CA ASP A 96 15.29 -23.04 -2.18
C ASP A 96 15.70 -23.87 -3.40
N ASP A 97 14.73 -24.28 -4.22
CA ASP A 97 14.97 -25.01 -5.46
C ASP A 97 15.68 -24.13 -6.48
N TRP A 98 15.30 -22.85 -6.59
CA TRP A 98 15.99 -21.87 -7.43
C TRP A 98 17.44 -21.63 -6.97
N LEU A 99 17.68 -21.63 -5.66
CA LEU A 99 19.02 -21.52 -5.07
C LEU A 99 19.83 -22.84 -5.16
N GLY A 100 19.19 -23.95 -5.50
CA GLY A 100 19.79 -25.30 -5.51
C GLY A 100 20.19 -25.81 -4.12
N LYS A 101 19.68 -25.21 -3.04
CA LYS A 101 19.96 -25.60 -1.65
C LYS A 101 18.80 -25.22 -0.74
N LYS A 102 18.54 -26.06 0.28
CA LYS A 102 17.58 -25.75 1.34
C LYS A 102 18.16 -24.68 2.27
N ARG A 103 17.82 -23.42 2.03
CA ARG A 103 18.30 -22.26 2.80
C ARG A 103 17.27 -21.82 3.84
N PHE A 104 15.98 -21.98 3.57
CA PHE A 104 14.92 -21.45 4.43
C PHE A 104 14.14 -22.57 5.13
N ALA A 105 13.76 -22.33 6.39
CA ALA A 105 12.94 -23.26 7.16
C ALA A 105 11.46 -23.08 6.80
N HIS A 106 10.74 -24.19 6.70
CA HIS A 106 9.29 -24.19 6.54
C HIS A 106 8.59 -23.62 7.78
N HIS A 107 7.44 -23.00 7.56
CA HIS A 107 6.52 -22.66 8.63
C HIS A 107 5.88 -23.94 9.19
N ASP A 108 5.84 -24.06 10.53
CA ASP A 108 5.19 -25.18 11.23
C ASP A 108 3.68 -25.26 10.98
N ARG A 109 3.07 -24.15 10.54
CA ARG A 109 1.64 -24.05 10.25
C ARG A 109 1.46 -23.75 8.77
N GLU A 110 0.57 -24.50 8.15
CA GLU A 110 0.12 -24.23 6.79
C GLU A 110 -0.71 -22.94 6.77
N ILE A 111 -0.15 -21.88 6.19
CA ILE A 111 -0.85 -20.61 5.97
C ILE A 111 -1.35 -20.65 4.53
N LYS A 112 -2.68 -20.52 4.36
CA LYS A 112 -3.26 -20.38 3.02
C LYS A 112 -2.98 -18.98 2.49
N PRO A 113 -2.34 -18.85 1.32
CA PRO A 113 -2.16 -17.56 0.68
C PRO A 113 -3.50 -16.92 0.34
N GLU A 114 -3.59 -15.60 0.49
CA GLU A 114 -4.72 -14.87 -0.04
C GLU A 114 -4.59 -14.70 -1.56
N THR A 115 -5.73 -14.58 -2.22
CA THR A 115 -5.81 -14.30 -3.65
C THR A 115 -6.18 -12.84 -3.86
N LEU A 116 -5.53 -12.21 -4.85
CA LEU A 116 -5.82 -10.85 -5.25
C LEU A 116 -7.34 -10.64 -5.45
N PRO A 117 -7.92 -9.57 -4.86
CA PRO A 117 -9.31 -9.21 -5.06
C PRO A 117 -9.67 -9.11 -6.56
N PRO A 118 -10.82 -9.65 -7.00
CA PRO A 118 -11.20 -9.63 -8.41
C PRO A 118 -11.31 -8.21 -9.01
N SER A 119 -11.68 -7.21 -8.21
CA SER A 119 -11.78 -5.81 -8.67
C SER A 119 -10.42 -5.26 -9.12
N LEU A 120 -9.35 -5.61 -8.40
CA LEU A 120 -7.99 -5.14 -8.68
C LEU A 120 -7.31 -5.88 -9.84
N ARG A 121 -7.89 -6.97 -10.37
CA ARG A 121 -7.22 -7.85 -11.34
C ARG A 121 -6.73 -7.13 -12.60
N LYS A 122 -7.54 -6.22 -13.15
CA LYS A 122 -7.16 -5.47 -14.38
C LYS A 122 -5.95 -4.57 -14.12
N SER A 123 -6.02 -3.77 -13.05
CA SER A 123 -4.95 -2.88 -12.63
C SER A 123 -3.69 -3.64 -12.21
N PHE A 124 -3.86 -4.80 -11.60
CA PHE A 124 -2.76 -5.68 -11.22
C PHE A 124 -2.01 -6.24 -12.42
N ILE A 125 -2.69 -6.61 -13.51
CA ILE A 125 -2.01 -7.07 -14.74
C ILE A 125 -1.13 -5.96 -15.32
N VAL A 126 -1.60 -4.71 -15.30
CA VAL A 126 -0.82 -3.55 -15.74
C VAL A 126 0.39 -3.33 -14.83
N ALA A 127 0.19 -3.40 -13.50
CA ALA A 127 1.28 -3.35 -12.53
C ALA A 127 2.28 -4.49 -12.67
N ALA A 128 1.84 -5.73 -12.83
CA ALA A 128 2.71 -6.88 -13.06
C ALA A 128 3.51 -6.77 -14.37
N GLY A 129 3.00 -6.01 -15.34
CA GLY A 129 3.69 -5.64 -16.58
C GLY A 129 4.78 -4.57 -16.40
N GLY A 130 4.89 -3.97 -15.21
CA GLY A 130 5.93 -3.00 -14.87
C GLY A 130 5.42 -1.57 -14.66
N THR A 131 4.12 -1.30 -14.79
CA THR A 131 3.58 0.05 -14.70
C THR A 131 2.88 0.28 -13.37
N GLU A 132 3.41 1.16 -12.52
CA GLU A 132 2.75 1.58 -11.30
C GLU A 132 1.30 2.00 -11.56
N THR A 133 0.37 1.42 -10.81
CA THR A 133 -1.06 1.64 -11.02
C THR A 133 -1.72 2.03 -9.71
N ARG A 134 -2.63 3.01 -9.78
CA ARG A 134 -3.41 3.51 -8.65
C ARG A 134 -4.87 3.18 -8.87
N VAL A 135 -5.54 2.72 -7.82
CA VAL A 135 -6.97 2.36 -7.85
C VAL A 135 -7.65 3.00 -6.66
N ILE A 136 -8.69 3.79 -6.91
CA ILE A 136 -9.55 4.36 -5.86
C ILE A 136 -10.92 3.70 -5.99
N GLU A 137 -11.25 2.83 -5.04
CA GLU A 137 -12.53 2.12 -4.97
C GLU A 137 -13.05 2.16 -3.53
N ASP A 138 -14.35 2.39 -3.34
CA ASP A 138 -15.02 2.41 -2.03
C ASP A 138 -14.35 3.32 -0.98
N GLY A 139 -13.79 4.45 -1.41
CA GLY A 139 -13.07 5.39 -0.54
C GLY A 139 -11.70 4.89 -0.07
N ARG A 140 -11.16 3.84 -0.69
CA ARG A 140 -9.83 3.27 -0.41
C ARG A 140 -8.91 3.51 -1.59
N LEU A 141 -7.78 4.17 -1.34
CA LEU A 141 -6.68 4.26 -2.29
C LEU A 141 -5.83 3.00 -2.18
N THR A 142 -5.68 2.28 -3.29
CA THR A 142 -4.78 1.13 -3.43
C THR A 142 -3.69 1.46 -4.42
N LEU A 143 -2.44 1.34 -3.99
CA LEU A 143 -1.26 1.54 -4.83
C LEU A 143 -0.66 0.18 -5.19
N LEU A 144 -0.45 -0.06 -6.49
CA LEU A 144 0.12 -1.31 -7.02
C LEU A 144 1.50 -1.01 -7.60
N PHE A 145 2.54 -1.45 -6.89
CA PHE A 145 3.93 -1.26 -7.27
C PHE A 145 4.51 -2.52 -7.94
N PRO A 146 5.15 -2.38 -9.11
CA PRO A 146 5.84 -3.48 -9.78
C PRO A 146 7.16 -3.83 -9.07
N ILE A 147 7.31 -5.07 -8.59
CA ILE A 147 8.62 -5.57 -8.18
C ILE A 147 9.37 -6.05 -9.42
N ARG A 148 10.39 -5.29 -9.84
CA ARG A 148 11.25 -5.61 -10.99
C ARG A 148 12.47 -6.41 -10.53
N ILE A 149 12.92 -7.33 -11.39
CA ILE A 149 14.21 -7.99 -11.20
C ILE A 149 15.28 -6.98 -11.62
N GLU A 150 16.09 -6.53 -10.67
CA GLU A 150 17.29 -5.75 -10.93
C GLU A 150 18.49 -6.69 -10.91
N TYR A 151 19.28 -6.66 -11.97
CA TYR A 151 20.55 -7.38 -12.01
C TYR A 151 21.56 -6.57 -11.18
N ALA A 152 22.07 -7.20 -10.12
CA ALA A 152 23.19 -6.68 -9.34
C ALA A 152 24.52 -6.82 -10.10
#